data_AF-W8U995-F1
#
_entry.id   AF-W8U995-F1
#
_cell.length_a   1.000
_cell.length_b   1.000
_cell.length_c   1.000
_cell.angle_alpha   90.00
_cell.angle_beta   90.00
_cell.angle_gamma   90.00
#
_symmetry.space_group_name_H-M   'P 1'
#
loop_
_entity.id
_entity.type
_entity.pdbx_description
1 polymer ?
#
loop_
_entity_poly.entity_id
_entity_poly.type
_entity_poly.pdbx_seq_one_letter_code
_entity_poly.pdbx_strand_id
1 'polypeptide(L)'
;MLKEFRDFALKGNVVDLAVAVVIGGAFGKIVASFVNDVLMPLLGLVMGGVNFTDLKYVFRAAQGDIPELALRYGAFIQSIVDFIIIAFSIFMFIKMLSRMKKKQEEAPAAPPAPSNEEVLLGEIRDLLKAEK
;
A
#
# COMPACT_ATOMS: atom_id res chain seq x y z
N MET A 1 7.28 -17.75 28.30
CA MET A 1 7.65 -17.74 26.86
C MET A 1 6.46 -17.91 25.91
N LEU A 2 5.90 -19.11 25.72
CA LEU A 2 4.78 -19.32 24.75
C LEU A 2 3.48 -18.60 25.12
N LYS A 3 3.11 -18.55 26.41
CA LYS A 3 1.96 -17.76 26.89
C LYS A 3 2.19 -16.25 26.75
N GLU A 4 3.35 -15.76 27.17
CA GLU A 4 3.73 -14.34 27.06
C GLU A 4 3.83 -13.87 25.61
N PHE A 5 4.31 -14.73 24.70
CA PHE A 5 4.34 -14.45 23.26
C PHE A 5 2.93 -14.38 22.68
N ARG A 6 2.03 -15.28 23.10
CA ARG A 6 0.61 -15.23 22.71
C ARG A 6 -0.06 -13.95 23.23
N ASP A 7 0.16 -13.57 24.49
CA ASP A 7 -0.42 -12.35 25.06
C ASP A 7 0.17 -11.06 24.44
N PHE A 8 1.44 -11.08 24.02
CA PHE A 8 2.05 -10.01 23.25
C PHE A 8 1.49 -9.93 21.82
N ALA A 9 1.36 -11.07 21.14
CA ALA A 9 0.84 -11.16 19.78
C ALA A 9 -0.65 -10.83 19.69
N LEU A 10 -1.43 -11.06 20.75
CA LEU A 10 -2.86 -10.73 20.82
C LEU A 10 -3.15 -9.26 21.16
N LYS A 11 -2.13 -8.43 21.41
CA LYS A 11 -2.33 -6.98 21.46
C LYS A 11 -2.75 -6.52 20.06
N GLY A 12 -4.02 -6.11 19.90
CA GLY A 12 -4.65 -5.84 18.60
C GLY A 12 -3.81 -5.00 17.63
N ASN A 13 -3.09 -3.99 18.13
CA ASN A 13 -2.21 -3.15 17.32
C ASN A 13 -1.08 -3.93 16.59
N VAL A 14 -0.61 -5.05 17.14
CA VAL A 14 0.46 -5.88 16.54
C VAL A 14 -0.10 -6.76 15.42
N VAL A 15 -1.30 -7.31 15.60
CA VAL A 15 -1.96 -8.15 14.58
C VAL A 15 -2.32 -7.29 13.37
N ASP A 16 -2.91 -6.11 13.58
CA ASP A 16 -3.30 -5.21 12.50
C ASP A 16 -2.08 -4.71 11.72
N LEU A 17 -0.98 -4.40 12.43
CA LEU A 17 0.29 -4.04 11.81
C LEU A 17 0.87 -5.20 10.98
N ALA A 18 0.85 -6.43 11.52
CA ALA A 18 1.36 -7.60 10.81
C ALA A 18 0.56 -7.87 9.52
N VAL A 19 -0.77 -7.77 9.60
CA VAL A 19 -1.65 -7.92 8.43
C VAL A 19 -1.37 -6.82 7.41
N ALA A 20 -1.22 -5.56 7.83
CA ALA A 20 -0.91 -4.45 6.94
C ALA A 20 0.42 -4.65 6.19
N VAL A 21 1.47 -5.13 6.88
CA VAL A 21 2.79 -5.38 6.27
C VAL A 21 2.72 -6.53 5.26
N VAL A 22 2.05 -7.64 5.60
CA VAL A 22 1.91 -8.80 4.71
C VAL A 22 1.12 -8.43 3.45
N ILE A 23 -0.01 -7.75 3.60
CA ILE A 23 -0.85 -7.31 2.48
C ILE A 23 -0.09 -6.28 1.64
N GLY A 24 0.58 -5.30 2.26
CA GLY A 24 1.38 -4.30 1.55
C GLY A 24 2.49 -4.91 0.71
N GLY A 25 3.23 -5.88 1.26
CA GLY A 25 4.27 -6.61 0.53
C GLY A 25 3.72 -7.46 -0.62
N ALA A 26 2.59 -8.14 -0.41
CA ALA A 26 1.94 -8.94 -1.45
C ALA A 26 1.37 -8.07 -2.58
N PHE A 27 0.73 -6.96 -2.24
CA PHE A 27 0.16 -6.01 -3.21
C PHE A 27 1.25 -5.39 -4.09
N GLY A 28 2.40 -5.00 -3.51
CA GLY A 28 3.54 -4.51 -4.28
C GLY A 28 4.02 -5.50 -5.34
N LYS A 29 4.05 -6.80 -5.04
CA LYS A 29 4.39 -7.85 -6.02
C LYS A 29 3.37 -7.98 -7.14
N ILE A 30 2.08 -7.87 -6.83
CA ILE A 30 1.01 -7.91 -7.83
C ILE A 30 1.16 -6.75 -8.82
N VAL A 31 1.40 -5.54 -8.31
CA VAL A 31 1.61 -4.36 -9.17
C VAL A 31 2.90 -4.53 -9.99
N ALA A 32 3.99 -4.97 -9.38
CA ALA A 32 5.25 -5.20 -10.09
C ALA A 32 5.11 -6.25 -11.22
N SER A 33 4.40 -7.35 -10.98
CA SER A 33 4.12 -8.36 -12.01
C SER A 33 3.24 -7.77 -13.13
N PHE A 34 2.23 -6.99 -12.81
CA PHE A 34 1.43 -6.31 -13.85
C PHE A 34 2.29 -5.38 -14.73
N VAL A 35 3.22 -4.64 -14.13
CA VAL A 35 4.12 -3.78 -14.91
C VAL A 35 5.06 -4.59 -15.80
N ASN A 36 5.75 -5.56 -15.21
CA ASN A 36 6.80 -6.32 -15.88
C ASN A 36 6.25 -7.35 -16.88
N ASP A 37 5.11 -7.97 -16.58
CA ASP A 37 4.59 -9.10 -17.35
C ASP A 37 3.47 -8.69 -18.32
N VAL A 38 2.82 -7.53 -18.12
CA VAL A 38 1.71 -7.06 -18.98
C VAL A 38 2.06 -5.77 -19.68
N LEU A 39 2.42 -4.71 -18.94
CA LEU A 39 2.70 -3.40 -19.52
C LEU A 39 3.97 -3.40 -20.37
N MET A 40 5.05 -3.99 -19.89
CA MET A 40 6.34 -4.02 -20.59
C MET A 40 6.28 -4.75 -21.93
N PRO A 41 5.68 -5.96 -22.07
CA PRO A 41 5.52 -6.58 -23.39
C PRO A 41 4.68 -5.74 -24.36
N LEU A 42 3.64 -5.06 -23.88
CA LEU A 42 2.81 -4.17 -24.70
C LEU A 42 3.58 -2.93 -25.16
N LEU A 43 4.35 -2.30 -24.25
CA LEU A 43 5.22 -1.18 -24.58
C LEU A 43 6.35 -1.62 -25.51
N GLY A 44 6.91 -2.81 -25.29
CA GLY A 44 7.89 -3.44 -26.16
C GLY A 44 7.36 -3.60 -27.58
N LEU A 45 6.13 -4.09 -27.76
CA LEU A 45 5.50 -4.19 -29.09
C LEU A 45 5.38 -2.82 -29.78
N VAL A 46 5.02 -1.77 -29.05
CA VAL A 46 4.86 -0.41 -29.62
C VAL A 46 6.21 0.24 -29.95
N MET A 47 7.24 -0.03 -29.15
CA MET A 47 8.58 0.52 -29.35
C MET A 47 9.51 -0.36 -30.21
N GLY A 48 9.00 -1.41 -30.84
CA GLY A 48 9.78 -2.25 -31.77
C GLY A 48 10.63 -3.35 -31.13
N GLY A 49 10.22 -3.88 -29.97
CA GLY A 49 10.84 -5.03 -29.29
C GLY A 49 11.92 -4.68 -28.28
N VAL A 50 12.05 -3.41 -27.89
CA VAL A 50 13.08 -2.97 -26.94
C VAL A 50 12.67 -3.33 -25.51
N ASN A 51 13.29 -4.38 -24.96
CA ASN A 51 13.27 -4.65 -23.53
C ASN A 51 14.34 -3.81 -22.84
N PHE A 52 13.93 -2.83 -22.03
CA PHE A 52 14.86 -2.01 -21.25
C PHE A 52 15.77 -2.83 -20.36
N THR A 53 15.32 -4.00 -19.90
CA THR A 53 16.07 -4.93 -19.03
C THR A 53 17.35 -5.47 -19.66
N ASP A 54 17.40 -5.53 -20.99
CA ASP A 54 18.55 -6.06 -21.76
C ASP A 54 19.61 -5.00 -22.01
N LEU A 55 19.32 -3.74 -21.69
CA LEU A 55 20.27 -2.65 -21.79
C LEU A 55 21.37 -2.81 -20.72
N LYS A 56 22.53 -3.24 -21.19
CA LYS A 56 23.72 -3.44 -20.36
C LYS A 56 24.96 -2.92 -21.08
N TYR A 57 25.85 -2.29 -20.33
CA TYR A 57 27.17 -1.93 -20.81
C TYR A 57 28.17 -2.96 -20.31
N VAL A 58 28.70 -3.77 -21.22
CA VAL A 58 29.65 -4.84 -20.88
C VAL A 58 31.06 -4.27 -20.83
N PHE A 59 31.66 -4.21 -19.64
CA PHE A 59 33.05 -3.81 -19.47
C PHE A 59 34.01 -4.96 -19.76
N ARG A 60 33.61 -6.19 -19.40
CA ARG A 60 34.36 -7.42 -19.67
C ARG A 60 33.39 -8.54 -20.03
N ALA A 61 33.56 -9.10 -21.21
CA ALA A 61 32.82 -10.28 -21.63
C ALA A 61 33.20 -11.50 -20.78
N ALA A 62 32.24 -12.40 -20.56
CA ALA A 62 32.50 -13.66 -19.86
C ALA A 62 33.56 -14.48 -20.62
N GLN A 63 34.52 -15.06 -19.90
CA GLN A 63 35.55 -15.94 -20.46
C GLN A 63 35.73 -17.14 -19.53
N GLY A 64 35.38 -18.33 -20.02
CA GLY A 64 35.42 -19.57 -19.23
C GLY A 64 34.49 -19.48 -18.02
N ASP A 65 35.02 -19.77 -16.83
CA ASP A 65 34.28 -19.71 -15.56
C ASP A 65 34.15 -18.29 -14.98
N ILE A 66 34.67 -17.26 -15.66
CA ILE A 66 34.65 -15.89 -15.15
C ILE A 66 33.37 -15.19 -15.64
N PRO A 67 32.49 -14.75 -14.73
CA PRO A 67 31.24 -14.10 -15.10
C PRO A 67 31.50 -12.77 -15.80
N GLU A 68 30.56 -12.41 -16.69
CA GLU A 68 30.51 -11.11 -17.36
C GLU A 68 30.49 -9.98 -16.32
N LEU A 69 31.33 -8.95 -16.54
CA LEU A 69 31.24 -7.70 -15.80
C LEU A 69 30.50 -6.69 -16.67
N ALA A 70 29.21 -6.52 -16.40
CA ALA A 70 28.37 -5.57 -17.11
C ALA A 70 27.58 -4.67 -16.15
N LEU A 71 27.50 -3.38 -16.47
CA LEU A 71 26.57 -2.46 -15.84
C LEU A 71 25.20 -2.62 -16.50
N ARG A 72 24.28 -3.27 -15.81
CA ARG A 72 22.88 -3.48 -16.24
C ARG A 72 22.03 -2.25 -15.92
N TYR A 73 22.35 -1.11 -16.54
CA TYR A 73 21.62 0.14 -16.33
C TYR A 73 20.13 0.04 -16.73
N GLY A 74 19.81 -0.87 -17.64
CA GLY A 74 18.45 -1.25 -17.98
C GLY A 74 17.60 -1.70 -16.81
N ALA A 75 18.13 -2.58 -15.96
CA ALA A 75 17.45 -3.05 -14.75
C ALA A 75 17.23 -1.91 -13.74
N PHE A 76 18.15 -0.95 -13.67
CA PHE A 76 17.98 0.23 -12.82
C PHE A 76 16.86 1.14 -13.32
N ILE A 77 16.81 1.44 -14.62
CA ILE A 77 15.71 2.21 -15.21
C ILE A 77 14.37 1.49 -14.99
N GLN A 78 14.33 0.16 -15.14
CA GLN A 78 13.15 -0.64 -14.84
C GLN A 78 12.69 -0.46 -13.38
N SER A 79 13.62 -0.53 -12.42
CA SER A 79 13.27 -0.33 -11.01
C SER A 79 12.68 1.06 -10.71
N ILE A 80 13.12 2.10 -11.44
CA ILE A 80 12.55 3.46 -11.34
C ILE A 80 11.12 3.48 -11.90
N VAL A 81 10.90 2.85 -13.05
CA VAL A 81 9.56 2.78 -13.68
C VAL A 81 8.59 2.01 -12.78
N ASP A 82 8.99 0.86 -12.25
CA ASP A 82 8.20 0.07 -11.30
C ASP A 82 7.83 0.90 -10.08
N PHE A 83 8.78 1.63 -9.51
CA PHE A 83 8.53 2.53 -8.38
C PHE A 83 7.51 3.62 -8.71
N ILE A 84 7.63 4.27 -9.87
CA ILE A 84 6.69 5.33 -10.31
C ILE A 84 5.28 4.75 -10.48
N ILE A 85 5.13 3.56 -11.06
CA ILE A 85 3.82 2.95 -11.28
C ILE A 85 3.19 2.49 -9.96
N ILE A 86 3.97 1.91 -9.05
CA ILE A 86 3.49 1.56 -7.71
C ILE A 86 3.04 2.82 -6.96
N ALA A 87 3.86 3.87 -6.96
CA ALA A 87 3.51 5.14 -6.33
C ALA A 87 2.24 5.76 -6.93
N PHE A 88 2.12 5.73 -8.26
CA PHE A 88 0.94 6.23 -8.96
C PHE A 88 -0.32 5.40 -8.64
N SER A 89 -0.19 4.08 -8.54
CA SER A 89 -1.28 3.17 -8.19
C SER A 89 -1.78 3.43 -6.77
N ILE A 90 -0.86 3.58 -5.81
CA ILE A 90 -1.19 3.95 -4.42
C ILE A 90 -1.86 5.32 -4.39
N PHE A 91 -1.35 6.30 -5.12
CA PHE A 91 -1.95 7.63 -5.22
C PHE A 91 -3.37 7.58 -5.78
N MET A 92 -3.63 6.83 -6.85
CA MET A 92 -4.98 6.64 -7.38
C MET A 92 -5.92 5.98 -6.37
N PHE A 93 -5.45 4.96 -5.65
CA PHE A 93 -6.24 4.29 -4.63
C PHE A 93 -6.62 5.24 -3.48
N ILE A 94 -5.66 6.01 -2.96
CA ILE A 94 -5.91 7.03 -1.93
C ILE A 94 -6.88 8.09 -2.45
N LYS A 95 -6.72 8.55 -3.70
CA LYS A 95 -7.62 9.51 -4.34
C LYS A 95 -9.04 8.97 -4.50
N MET A 96 -9.19 7.68 -4.82
CA MET A 96 -10.49 7.00 -4.88
C MET A 96 -11.15 6.93 -3.50
N LEU A 97 -10.41 6.50 -2.48
CA LEU A 97 -10.92 6.45 -1.10
C LEU A 97 -11.30 7.84 -0.58
N SER A 98 -10.48 8.86 -0.86
CA SER A 98 -10.78 10.25 -0.50
C SER A 98 -12.05 10.76 -1.20
N ARG A 99 -12.26 10.42 -2.48
CA ARG A 99 -13.50 10.71 -3.21
C ARG A 99 -14.72 9.99 -2.63
N MET A 100 -14.59 8.72 -2.25
CA MET A 100 -15.66 7.95 -1.63
C MET A 100 -16.05 8.49 -0.25
N LYS A 101 -15.06 8.87 0.58
CA LYS A 101 -15.33 9.52 1.87
C LYS A 101 -16.02 10.88 1.71
N LYS A 102 -15.60 11.69 0.74
CA LYS A 102 -16.26 12.97 0.41
C LYS A 102 -17.71 12.79 -0.03
N LYS A 103 -18.01 11.72 -0.77
CA LYS A 103 -19.38 11.39 -1.19
C LYS A 103 -20.26 10.92 -0.03
N GLN A 104 -19.66 10.45 1.06
CA GLN A 104 -20.37 10.01 2.26
C GLN A 104 -20.69 11.17 3.22
N GLU A 105 -19.98 12.31 3.09
CA GLU A 105 -20.29 13.57 3.77
C GLU A 105 -21.44 14.38 3.12
N GLU A 106 -21.83 14.06 1.88
CA GLU A 106 -22.95 14.72 1.19
C GLU A 106 -24.33 14.11 1.47
N ALA A 107 -24.38 12.95 2.13
CA ALA A 107 -25.62 12.55 2.81
C ALA A 107 -25.68 13.38 4.10
N PRO A 108 -26.75 14.17 4.35
CA PRO A 108 -26.88 14.86 5.64
C PRO A 108 -26.78 13.80 6.72
N ALA A 109 -25.65 13.79 7.43
CA ALA A 109 -25.44 12.90 8.54
C ALA A 109 -26.58 13.22 9.51
N ALA A 110 -27.46 12.24 9.75
CA ALA A 110 -28.32 12.31 10.92
C ALA A 110 -27.37 12.61 12.09
N PRO A 111 -27.65 13.64 12.91
CA PRO A 111 -26.76 14.02 14.00
C PRO A 111 -26.39 12.75 14.77
N PRO A 112 -25.10 12.56 15.09
CA PRO A 112 -24.65 11.34 15.75
C PRO A 112 -25.55 11.08 16.95
N ALA A 113 -26.02 9.84 17.08
CA ALA A 113 -26.75 9.45 18.29
C ALA A 113 -25.87 9.84 19.48
N PRO A 114 -26.42 10.53 20.50
CA PRO A 114 -25.62 10.99 21.63
C PRO A 114 -24.87 9.79 22.21
N SER A 115 -23.57 9.98 22.42
CA SER A 115 -22.72 9.00 23.07
C SER A 115 -23.29 8.63 24.45
N ASN A 116 -22.97 7.44 24.94
CA ASN A 116 -23.42 7.01 26.27
C ASN A 116 -23.03 8.02 27.35
N GLU A 117 -21.89 8.70 27.19
CA GLU A 117 -21.47 9.79 28.08
C GLU A 117 -22.41 11.01 28.00
N GLU A 118 -22.81 11.43 26.80
CA GLU A 118 -23.77 12.53 26.61
C GLU A 118 -25.16 12.20 27.15
N VAL A 119 -25.59 10.93 27.04
CA VAL A 119 -26.84 10.44 27.64
C VAL A 119 -26.76 10.48 29.16
N LEU A 120 -25.69 9.91 29.75
CA LEU A 120 -25.47 9.91 31.20
C LEU A 120 -25.35 11.33 31.76
N LEU A 121 -24.68 12.24 31.05
CA LEU A 121 -24.58 13.64 31.44
C LEU A 121 -25.93 14.37 31.35
N GLY A 122 -26.79 13.99 30.40
CA GLY A 122 -28.17 14.44 30.32
C GLY A 122 -29.00 13.98 31.52
N GLU A 123 -28.92 12.71 31.87
CA GLU A 123 -29.58 12.13 33.04
C GLU A 123 -29.09 12.77 34.34
N ILE A 124 -27.77 12.96 34.51
CA ILE A 124 -27.17 13.62 35.68
C ILE A 124 -27.66 15.07 35.79
N ARG A 125 -27.73 15.81 34.68
CA ARG A 125 -28.27 17.18 34.66
C ARG A 125 -29.73 17.21 35.11
N ASP A 126 -30.54 16.29 34.63
CA ASP A 126 -31.97 16.25 34.92
C ASP A 126 -32.23 15.83 36.38
N LEU A 127 -31.42 14.91 36.93
CA LEU A 127 -31.42 14.57 38.36
C LEU A 127 -31.01 15.77 39.25
N LEU A 128 -29.96 16.50 38.89
CA LEU A 128 -29.51 17.71 39.60
C LEU A 128 -30.53 18.85 39.57
N LYS A 129 -31.33 18.93 38.50
CA LYS A 129 -32.39 19.94 38.36
C LYS A 129 -33.62 19.59 39.20
N ALA A 130 -33.85 18.30 39.47
CA ALA A 130 -34.92 17.80 40.32
C ALA A 130 -34.60 17.90 41.82
N GLU A 131 -33.32 17.95 42.20
CA GLU A 131 -32.87 18.16 43.60
C GLU A 131 -32.84 19.63 44.06
N LYS A 132 -33.15 20.60 43.17
CA LYS A 132 -33.30 22.03 43.50
C LYS A 132 -34.76 22.45 43.53
#